data_AF-A0A502FRX7-F1
#
_entry.id   AF-A0A502FRX7-F1
#
_cell.length_a   1.000
_cell.length_b   1.000
_cell.length_c   1.000
_cell.angle_alpha   90.00
_cell.angle_beta   90.00
_cell.angle_gamma   90.00
#
_symmetry.space_group_name_H-M   'P 1'
#
loop_
_entity.id
_entity.type
_entity.pdbx_description
1 polymer ?
#
loop_
_entity_poly.entity_id
_entity_poly.type
_entity_poly.pdbx_seq_one_letter_code
_entity_poly.pdbx_strand_id
1 'polypeptide(L)'
;MYFAWAERDSYVPIQDVPVLSAALIKAKVDARIEVYPNVDHGFALKSFSTFDQSASERHWKKLFDLFDRKLKARALAGTAAIQIAKDFDRKDCKVAAMKRSVRQSSPNATTHGFLRRDYDIRARDCL
;
A
#
# COMPACT_ATOMS: atom_id res chain seq x y z
N MET A 1 1.86 1.83 -4.84
CA MET A 1 3.33 1.84 -4.90
C MET A 1 3.88 2.25 -3.55
N TYR A 2 5.05 1.77 -3.16
CA TYR A 2 5.69 2.12 -1.89
C TYR A 2 7.16 2.42 -2.15
N PHE A 3 7.64 3.54 -1.61
CA PHE A 3 9.03 3.97 -1.67
C PHE A 3 9.56 4.07 -0.24
N ALA A 4 10.72 3.48 0.01
CA ALA A 4 11.47 3.66 1.24
C ALA A 4 12.70 4.51 0.91
N TRP A 5 12.69 5.75 1.38
CA TRP A 5 13.65 6.78 1.04
C TRP A 5 14.67 6.96 2.15
N ALA A 6 15.96 6.84 1.86
CA ALA A 6 17.02 7.13 2.81
C ALA A 6 17.26 8.64 2.87
N GLU A 7 17.17 9.25 4.06
CA GLU A 7 17.32 10.71 4.21
C GLU A 7 18.67 11.24 3.71
N ARG A 8 19.74 10.45 3.89
CA ARG A 8 21.11 10.83 3.50
C ARG A 8 21.59 10.16 2.21
N ASP A 9 20.67 9.68 1.38
CA ASP A 9 21.03 9.09 0.08
C ASP A 9 21.71 10.13 -0.82
N SER A 10 22.98 9.90 -1.17
CA SER A 10 23.76 10.77 -2.05
C SER A 10 23.42 10.57 -3.54
N TYR A 11 22.83 9.43 -3.90
CA TYR A 11 22.41 9.14 -5.27
C TYR A 11 21.03 9.71 -5.59
N VAL A 12 20.15 9.79 -4.58
CA VAL A 12 18.80 10.35 -4.72
C VAL A 12 18.50 11.30 -3.56
N PRO A 13 18.97 12.57 -3.65
CA PRO A 13 18.84 13.54 -2.57
C PRO A 13 17.39 13.77 -2.13
N ILE A 14 17.20 14.11 -0.85
CA ILE A 14 15.87 14.37 -0.26
C ILE A 14 15.07 15.47 -1.01
N GLN A 15 15.76 16.37 -1.71
CA GLN A 15 15.18 17.42 -2.55
C GLN A 15 14.30 16.87 -3.68
N ASP A 16 14.49 15.60 -4.08
CA ASP A 16 13.74 14.96 -5.16
C ASP A 16 12.40 14.39 -4.68
N VAL A 17 12.20 14.20 -3.35
CA VAL A 17 10.96 13.67 -2.78
C VAL A 17 9.73 14.52 -3.16
N PRO A 18 9.76 15.87 -3.05
CA PRO A 18 8.65 16.70 -3.52
C PRO A 18 8.34 16.55 -5.01
N VAL A 19 9.37 16.42 -5.86
CA VAL A 19 9.20 16.27 -7.31
C VAL A 19 8.54 14.94 -7.63
N LEU A 20 9.04 13.84 -7.04
CA LEU A 20 8.45 12.51 -7.18
C LEU A 20 7.02 12.49 -6.66
N SER A 21 6.77 13.09 -5.49
CA SER A 21 5.44 13.20 -4.92
C SER A 21 4.45 13.88 -5.86
N ALA A 22 4.81 15.06 -6.38
CA ALA A 22 3.97 15.81 -7.31
C ALA A 22 3.66 14.99 -8.57
N ALA A 23 4.64 14.25 -9.10
CA ALA A 23 4.46 13.37 -10.25
C ALA A 23 3.47 12.23 -9.94
N LEU A 24 3.56 11.59 -8.77
CA LEU A 24 2.66 10.52 -8.35
C LEU A 24 1.22 11.00 -8.16
N ILE A 25 1.05 12.19 -7.57
CA ILE A 25 -0.26 12.85 -7.43
C ILE A 25 -0.86 13.13 -8.82
N LYS A 26 -0.09 13.76 -9.71
CA LYS A 26 -0.52 14.06 -11.08
C LYS A 26 -0.93 12.80 -11.85
N ALA A 27 -0.19 11.71 -11.65
CA ALA A 27 -0.47 10.41 -12.25
C ALA A 27 -1.60 9.63 -11.55
N LYS A 28 -2.17 10.15 -10.46
CA LYS A 28 -3.22 9.50 -9.66
C LYS A 28 -2.85 8.09 -9.18
N VAL A 29 -1.58 7.89 -8.82
CA VAL A 29 -1.08 6.60 -8.34
C VAL A 29 -1.28 6.49 -6.82
N ASP A 30 -1.92 5.42 -6.33
CA ASP A 30 -1.96 5.06 -4.89
C ASP A 30 -0.54 4.71 -4.42
N ALA A 31 0.21 5.74 -4.02
CA ALA A 31 1.61 5.65 -3.60
C ALA A 31 1.78 6.04 -2.13
N ARG A 32 2.94 5.70 -1.56
CA ARG A 32 3.43 6.17 -0.26
C ARG A 32 4.94 6.32 -0.36
N ILE A 33 5.48 7.44 0.12
CA ILE A 33 6.93 7.67 0.23
C ILE A 33 7.24 7.76 1.73
N GLU A 34 8.04 6.82 2.25
CA GLU A 34 8.42 6.79 3.66
C GLU A 34 9.89 7.16 3.76
N VAL A 35 10.18 8.31 4.40
CA VAL A 35 11.56 8.75 4.65
C VAL A 35 12.08 8.12 5.93
N TYR A 36 13.25 7.52 5.84
CA TYR A 36 13.97 6.91 6.94
C TYR A 36 15.04 7.89 7.39
N PRO A 37 14.94 8.42 8.62
CA PRO A 37 15.89 9.41 9.09
C PRO A 37 17.24 8.77 9.36
N ASN A 38 18.30 9.53 9.17
CA ASN A 38 19.65 9.16 9.51
C ASN A 38 20.16 7.83 8.91
N VAL A 39 19.69 7.44 7.72
CA VAL A 39 20.22 6.29 6.98
C VAL A 39 20.64 6.68 5.57
N ASP A 40 21.56 5.92 5.00
CA ASP A 40 22.13 6.12 3.68
C ASP A 40 21.58 5.09 2.67
N HIS A 41 21.96 5.23 1.40
CA HIS A 41 21.61 4.27 0.36
C HIS A 41 21.98 2.85 0.76
N GLY A 42 21.09 1.88 0.51
CA GLY A 42 21.34 0.47 0.83
C GLY A 42 21.11 0.07 2.30
N PHE A 43 20.54 0.94 3.14
CA PHE A 43 20.32 0.67 4.57
C PHE A 43 19.56 -0.63 4.88
N ALA A 44 18.73 -1.12 3.96
CA ALA A 44 17.95 -2.33 4.16
C ALA A 44 18.73 -3.63 3.91
N LEU A 45 19.92 -3.55 3.29
CA LEU A 45 20.68 -4.70 2.78
C LEU A 45 21.83 -5.04 3.72
N LYS A 46 21.80 -6.22 4.34
CA LYS A 46 22.84 -6.68 5.29
C LYS A 46 24.25 -6.72 4.71
N SER A 47 24.39 -6.86 3.39
CA SER A 47 25.69 -6.92 2.71
C SER A 47 26.31 -5.54 2.46
N PHE A 48 25.60 -4.45 2.76
CA PHE A 48 26.08 -3.09 2.54
C PHE A 48 26.68 -2.53 3.83
N SER A 49 27.72 -1.70 3.71
CA SER A 49 28.35 -1.02 4.85
C SER A 49 27.41 -0.01 5.54
N THR A 50 26.38 0.44 4.84
CA THR A 50 25.34 1.37 5.30
C THR A 50 24.16 0.69 5.97
N PHE A 51 24.22 -0.63 6.18
CA PHE A 51 23.14 -1.40 6.79
C PHE A 51 22.74 -0.83 8.15
N ASP A 52 21.45 -0.53 8.30
CA ASP A 52 20.85 -0.16 9.56
C ASP A 52 19.76 -1.18 9.92
N GLN A 53 19.97 -1.91 11.02
CA GLN A 53 19.07 -2.99 11.40
C GLN A 53 17.64 -2.51 11.68
N SER A 54 17.49 -1.41 12.41
CA SER A 54 16.18 -0.92 12.82
C SER A 54 15.36 -0.43 11.61
N ALA A 55 16.01 0.34 10.74
CA ALA A 55 15.41 0.82 9.50
C ALA A 55 15.09 -0.33 8.54
N SER A 56 15.98 -1.32 8.41
CA SER A 56 15.76 -2.52 7.59
C SER A 56 14.54 -3.31 8.08
N GLU A 57 14.47 -3.63 9.37
CA GLU A 57 13.34 -4.37 9.95
C GLU A 57 12.01 -3.62 9.74
N ARG A 58 12.01 -2.30 9.95
CA ARG A 58 10.85 -1.46 9.67
C ARG A 58 10.48 -1.48 8.19
N HIS A 59 11.45 -1.38 7.28
CA HIS A 59 11.23 -1.45 5.84
C HIS A 59 10.58 -2.77 5.42
N TRP A 60 11.15 -3.91 5.85
CA TRP A 60 10.62 -5.23 5.54
C TRP A 60 9.21 -5.41 6.10
N LYS A 61 8.95 -4.94 7.32
CA LYS A 61 7.60 -4.98 7.91
C LYS A 61 6.57 -4.23 7.05
N LYS A 62 6.92 -3.04 6.54
CA LYS A 62 6.03 -2.23 5.68
C LYS A 62 5.82 -2.88 4.31
N LEU A 63 6.86 -3.48 3.75
CA LEU A 63 6.79 -4.15 2.45
C LEU A 63 5.89 -5.40 2.52
N PHE A 64 6.05 -6.23 3.54
CA PHE A 64 5.20 -7.41 3.72
C PHE A 64 3.75 -7.03 4.00
N ASP A 65 3.49 -5.98 4.80
CA ASP A 65 2.12 -5.46 4.99
C ASP A 65 1.47 -5.03 3.66
N LEU A 66 2.22 -4.40 2.76
CA LEU A 66 1.72 -4.04 1.44
C LEU A 66 1.36 -5.29 0.62
N PHE A 67 2.22 -6.29 0.60
CA PHE A 67 1.98 -7.54 -0.14
C PHE A 67 0.78 -8.31 0.41
N ASP A 68 0.62 -8.35 1.73
CA ASP A 68 -0.54 -8.97 2.36
C ASP A 68 -1.85 -8.30 1.91
N ARG A 69 -1.88 -6.97 1.88
CA ARG A 69 -3.06 -6.22 1.44
C ARG A 69 -3.35 -6.34 -0.05
N LYS A 70 -2.33 -6.41 -0.91
CA LYS A 70 -2.51 -6.32 -2.37
C LYS A 70 -2.48 -7.67 -3.09
N LEU A 71 -1.81 -8.68 -2.53
CA LEU A 71 -1.62 -9.99 -3.16
C LEU A 71 -2.43 -11.10 -2.48
N LYS A 72 -2.44 -11.19 -1.14
CA LYS A 72 -3.20 -12.24 -0.43
C LYS A 72 -4.71 -12.08 -0.59
N ALA A 73 -5.22 -10.85 -0.52
CA ALA A 73 -6.65 -10.57 -0.69
C ALA A 73 -7.17 -10.98 -2.08
N ARG A 74 -6.34 -10.84 -3.14
CA ARG A 74 -6.70 -11.29 -4.49
C ARG A 74 -6.65 -12.82 -4.62
N ALA A 75 -5.70 -13.48 -3.96
CA ALA A 75 -5.65 -14.94 -3.92
C ALA A 75 -6.91 -15.53 -3.25
N LEU A 76 -7.32 -14.99 -2.11
CA LEU A 76 -8.53 -15.44 -1.40
C LEU A 76 -9.81 -15.15 -2.19
N ALA A 77 -9.91 -14.00 -2.85
CA ALA A 77 -11.04 -13.70 -3.73
C ALA A 77 -11.10 -14.67 -4.94
N GLY A 78 -9.95 -15.04 -5.50
CA GLY A 78 -9.87 -16.04 -6.56
C GLY A 78 -10.27 -17.44 -6.10
N THR A 79 -9.78 -17.88 -4.93
CA THR A 79 -10.17 -19.17 -4.34
C THR A 79 -11.66 -19.21 -3.99
N ALA A 80 -12.20 -18.15 -3.39
CA ALA A 80 -13.62 -18.04 -3.08
C ALA A 80 -14.49 -18.04 -4.36
N ALA A 81 -14.07 -17.34 -5.42
CA ALA A 81 -14.77 -17.38 -6.71
C ALA A 81 -14.75 -18.78 -7.35
N ILE A 82 -13.62 -19.50 -7.28
CA ILE A 82 -13.52 -20.89 -7.73
C ILE A 82 -14.41 -21.81 -6.89
N GLN A 83 -14.44 -21.63 -5.57
CA GLN A 83 -15.28 -22.44 -4.68
C GLN A 83 -16.77 -22.17 -4.93
N ILE A 84 -17.19 -20.91 -5.06
CA ILE A 84 -18.56 -20.53 -5.43
C ILE A 84 -18.93 -21.12 -6.80
N ALA A 85 -18.04 -21.08 -7.79
CA ALA A 85 -18.30 -21.69 -9.10
C ALA A 85 -18.43 -23.22 -9.02
N LYS A 86 -17.63 -23.89 -8.18
CA LYS A 86 -17.74 -25.33 -7.92
C LYS A 86 -19.03 -25.70 -7.16
N ASP A 87 -19.47 -24.83 -6.25
CA ASP A 87 -20.68 -25.03 -5.46
C ASP A 87 -21.96 -24.74 -6.27
N PHE A 88 -21.88 -23.84 -7.26
CA PHE A 88 -22.96 -23.58 -8.23
C PHE A 88 -23.24 -24.78 -9.15
N ASP A 89 -22.23 -25.60 -9.43
CA ASP A 89 -22.33 -26.75 -10.36
C ASP A 89 -23.07 -27.98 -9.78
N ARG A 90 -23.55 -27.95 -8.52
CA ARG A 90 -24.21 -29.13 -7.92
C ARG A 90 -25.64 -28.97 -7.43
N LYS A 91 -26.21 -27.78 -7.28
CA LYS A 91 -27.56 -27.66 -6.67
C LYS A 91 -28.57 -26.70 -7.31
N ASP A 92 -28.20 -25.84 -8.25
CA ASP A 92 -29.10 -24.77 -8.70
C ASP A 92 -29.73 -24.97 -10.09
N CYS A 93 -29.92 -26.22 -10.52
CA CYS A 93 -30.93 -26.52 -11.54
C CYS A 93 -32.33 -26.49 -10.89
N LYS A 94 -32.75 -25.30 -10.41
CA LYS A 94 -34.14 -24.82 -10.23
C LYS A 94 -34.18 -23.43 -9.57
N VAL A 95 -34.26 -22.41 -10.42
CA VAL A 95 -35.02 -21.14 -10.27
C VAL A 95 -34.77 -20.28 -9.02
N ALA A 96 -34.18 -19.09 -9.21
CA ALA A 96 -34.65 -17.87 -8.54
C ALA A 96 -34.10 -16.59 -9.21
N ALA A 97 -34.94 -15.94 -10.01
CA ALA A 97 -34.81 -14.53 -10.33
C ALA A 97 -35.07 -13.71 -9.05
N MET A 98 -34.11 -12.92 -8.56
CA MET A 98 -34.36 -11.92 -7.52
C MET A 98 -33.39 -10.73 -7.59
N LYS A 99 -33.89 -9.67 -8.22
CA LYS A 99 -33.67 -8.22 -8.03
C LYS A 99 -32.34 -7.74 -7.43
N ARG A 100 -31.56 -7.00 -8.25
CA ARG A 100 -30.53 -6.05 -7.82
C ARG A 100 -31.13 -5.02 -6.86
N SER A 101 -30.74 -5.04 -5.59
CA SER A 101 -30.91 -3.90 -4.68
C SER A 101 -29.57 -3.18 -4.55
N VAL A 102 -29.53 -1.98 -5.11
CA VAL A 102 -28.52 -0.94 -4.83
C VAL A 102 -28.47 -0.70 -3.32
N ARG A 103 -27.28 -0.64 -2.73
CA ARG A 103 -27.07 -0.04 -1.41
C ARG A 103 -26.03 1.08 -1.54
N GLN A 104 -26.51 2.29 -1.27
CA GLN A 104 -25.75 3.53 -1.27
C GLN A 104 -24.76 3.59 -0.10
N SER A 105 -23.72 4.39 -0.34
CA SER A 105 -22.68 4.90 0.55
C SER A 105 -23.19 5.61 1.81
N SER A 106 -22.39 5.63 2.87
CA SER A 106 -22.30 6.81 3.74
C SER A 106 -20.94 6.88 4.48
N PRO A 107 -20.34 8.09 4.64
CA PRO A 107 -19.01 8.30 5.22
C PRO A 107 -19.07 8.68 6.70
N ASN A 108 -18.00 8.40 7.43
CA ASN A 108 -17.32 9.31 8.39
C ASN A 108 -16.56 8.54 9.47
N ALA A 109 -15.28 8.87 9.64
CA ALA A 109 -14.65 8.97 10.97
C ALA A 109 -13.30 9.70 10.80
N THR A 110 -13.31 10.99 11.11
CA THR A 110 -12.13 11.83 11.31
C THR A 110 -11.51 11.51 12.68
N THR A 111 -10.19 11.44 12.78
CA THR A 111 -9.49 11.80 14.03
C THR A 111 -8.06 12.26 13.74
N HIS A 112 -7.72 13.43 14.28
CA HIS A 112 -6.45 14.13 14.16
C HIS A 112 -5.39 13.56 15.11
N GLY A 113 -4.11 13.64 14.74
CA GLY A 113 -2.99 13.33 15.64
C GLY A 113 -1.59 13.57 15.06
N PHE A 114 -1.09 14.81 15.21
CA PHE A 114 0.28 15.17 15.63
C PHE A 114 1.53 14.73 14.82
N LEU A 115 2.00 15.65 13.97
CA LEU A 115 3.39 16.00 13.60
C LEU A 115 4.51 14.96 13.80
N ARG A 116 4.73 14.13 12.77
CA ARG A 116 6.08 13.91 12.20
C ARG A 116 6.02 14.37 10.75
N ARG A 117 7.12 14.87 10.19
CA ARG A 117 7.23 15.12 8.74
C ARG A 117 7.28 13.76 8.00
N ASP A 118 6.24 12.97 8.17
CA ASP A 118 5.99 11.78 7.40
C ASP A 118 5.38 12.28 6.09
N TYR A 119 6.12 12.19 4.99
CA TYR A 119 5.57 12.37 3.65
C TYR A 119 4.65 11.18 3.30
N ASP A 120 3.69 10.84 4.18
CA ASP A 120 2.67 9.82 3.95
C ASP A 120 1.61 10.39 3.00
N ILE A 121 2.03 10.66 1.77
CA ILE A 121 1.18 11.17 0.72
C ILE A 121 0.40 9.99 0.18
N ARG A 122 -0.70 9.65 0.84
CA ARG A 122 -1.70 8.77 0.26
C ARG A 122 -2.43 9.60 -0.79
N ALA A 123 -2.30 9.24 -2.07
CA ALA A 123 -3.03 9.90 -3.16
C ALA A 123 -4.56 9.90 -2.99
N ARG A 124 -5.10 9.14 -2.02
CA ARG A 124 -6.51 9.17 -1.62
C ARG A 124 -6.91 10.40 -0.81
N ASP A 125 -5.96 11.11 -0.20
CA ASP A 125 -6.22 12.24 0.68
C ASP A 125 -6.19 13.60 -0.07
N CYS A 126 -6.09 13.57 -1.41
CA CYS A 126 -6.07 14.75 -2.29
C CYS A 126 -7.30 14.85 -3.22
N LEU A 127 -8.41 14.21 -2.86
CA LEU A 127 -9.71 14.29 -3.57
C LEU A 127 -10.78 14.87 -2.65
#